data_AF-A0A915NYG9-F1
#
_entry.id   AF-A0A915NYG9-F1
#
_cell.length_a   1.000
_cell.length_b   1.000
_cell.length_c   1.000
_cell.angle_alpha   90.00
_cell.angle_beta   90.00
_cell.angle_gamma   90.00
#
_symmetry.space_group_name_H-M   'P 1'
#
loop_
_entity.id
_entity.type
_entity.pdbx_description
1 polymer ?
#
loop_
_entity_poly.entity_id
_entity_poly.type
_entity_poly.pdbx_seq_one_letter_code
_entity_poly.pdbx_strand_id
1 'polypeptide(L)'
;MAFIPLTEGMEKGQQSGSKNASVPSASPCKIGKLENPHPNLLKLEHQTLPSKEDKVNILKVTSKTDNLKNTKIILEVGGSKCEASVKDNKGKECEIPHKVINKGPQSGTMIFSYAEGKEVKVPFKDVHLFNANVCEIVLEKYDINKHILDFILNGFALKVVPDEKKC
;
A
#
# COMPACT_ATOMS: atom_id res chain seq x y z
N MET A 1 -35.84 -70.76 -6.74
CA MET A 1 -36.18 -69.33 -6.63
C MET A 1 -35.59 -68.82 -5.33
N ALA A 2 -34.53 -68.03 -5.40
CA ALA A 2 -33.83 -67.52 -4.24
C ALA A 2 -33.93 -65.99 -4.26
N PHE A 3 -34.57 -65.44 -3.21
CA PHE A 3 -34.68 -64.02 -2.94
C PHE A 3 -33.43 -63.60 -2.15
N ILE A 4 -32.81 -62.49 -2.54
CA ILE A 4 -31.73 -61.83 -1.80
C ILE A 4 -32.33 -60.55 -1.21
N PRO A 5 -32.42 -60.40 0.13
CA PRO A 5 -32.82 -59.14 0.74
C PRO A 5 -31.65 -58.14 0.75
N LEU A 6 -31.96 -56.93 0.31
CA LEU A 6 -31.20 -55.70 0.54
C LEU A 6 -31.19 -55.38 2.04
N THR A 7 -30.02 -55.13 2.60
CA THR A 7 -29.89 -54.31 3.82
C THR A 7 -28.72 -53.34 3.66
N GLU A 8 -29.07 -52.07 3.89
CA GLU A 8 -28.22 -50.90 3.84
C GLU A 8 -27.22 -50.86 5.00
N GLY A 9 -26.02 -50.34 4.72
CA GLY A 9 -25.03 -50.01 5.73
C GLY A 9 -24.04 -49.00 5.15
N MET A 10 -24.31 -47.72 5.39
CA MET A 10 -23.42 -46.59 5.11
C MET A 10 -22.09 -46.75 5.86
N GLU A 11 -20.95 -46.48 5.21
CA GLU A 11 -19.99 -45.51 5.75
C GLU A 11 -19.00 -44.97 4.70
N LYS A 12 -19.12 -43.65 4.51
CA LYS A 12 -18.10 -42.63 4.22
C LYS A 12 -17.01 -42.94 3.19
N GLY A 13 -17.10 -42.23 2.06
CA GLY A 13 -16.03 -42.16 1.08
C GLY A 13 -14.81 -41.36 1.52
N GLN A 14 -13.76 -41.48 0.71
CA GLN A 14 -12.90 -40.36 0.38
C GLN A 14 -12.33 -40.54 -1.01
N GLN A 15 -12.35 -39.42 -1.73
CA GLN A 15 -12.04 -39.27 -3.14
C GLN A 15 -10.55 -39.44 -3.45
N SER A 16 -10.32 -39.90 -4.67
CA SER A 16 -9.19 -39.58 -5.53
C SER A 16 -8.66 -38.16 -5.31
N GLY A 17 -7.36 -38.03 -5.02
CA GLY A 17 -6.68 -36.77 -4.74
C GLY A 17 -5.41 -36.65 -5.56
N SER A 18 -5.56 -36.10 -6.76
CA SER A 18 -4.48 -35.62 -7.62
C SER A 18 -3.47 -34.80 -6.83
N LYS A 19 -2.17 -35.05 -7.05
CA LYS A 19 -1.09 -34.16 -6.61
C LYS A 19 -1.16 -32.85 -7.40
N ASN A 20 -2.16 -32.01 -7.14
CA ASN A 20 -1.99 -30.59 -7.37
C ASN A 20 -1.17 -30.08 -6.19
N ALA A 21 0.11 -29.87 -6.45
CA ALA A 21 0.92 -28.98 -5.65
C ALA A 21 0.24 -27.61 -5.69
N SER A 22 -0.64 -27.36 -4.72
CA SER A 22 -1.04 -26.02 -4.35
C SER A 22 0.26 -25.32 -3.97
N VAL A 23 0.79 -24.53 -4.90
CA VAL A 23 1.73 -23.46 -4.59
C VAL A 23 1.16 -22.80 -3.34
N PRO A 24 1.87 -22.74 -2.21
CA PRO A 24 1.35 -22.05 -1.05
C PRO A 24 1.05 -20.64 -1.53
N SER A 25 -0.23 -20.30 -1.55
CA SER A 25 -0.70 -18.94 -1.73
C SER A 25 -0.16 -18.19 -0.52
N ALA A 26 1.07 -17.69 -0.65
CA ALA A 26 1.69 -16.85 0.33
C ALA A 26 0.70 -15.72 0.56
N SER A 27 0.12 -15.68 1.76
CA SER A 27 -0.82 -14.62 2.10
C SER A 27 -0.11 -13.30 1.86
N PRO A 28 -0.71 -12.35 1.13
CA PRO A 28 -0.03 -11.11 0.78
C PRO A 28 0.42 -10.44 2.06
N CYS A 29 1.72 -10.15 2.15
CA CYS A 29 2.30 -9.56 3.33
C CYS A 29 1.60 -8.24 3.65
N LYS A 30 1.08 -8.10 4.87
CA LYS A 30 0.37 -6.90 5.30
C LYS A 30 1.31 -5.74 5.64
N ILE A 31 2.62 -6.01 5.69
CA ILE A 31 3.65 -5.00 5.95
C ILE A 31 4.61 -4.92 4.76
N GLY A 32 4.77 -3.71 4.24
CA GLY A 32 5.71 -3.40 3.17
C GLY A 32 6.89 -2.59 3.70
N LYS A 33 7.95 -2.54 2.90
CA LYS A 33 9.16 -1.75 3.10
C LYS A 33 9.30 -0.78 1.93
N LEU A 34 9.69 0.47 2.21
CA LEU A 34 10.12 1.39 1.17
C LEU A 34 11.53 1.04 0.71
N GLU A 35 11.68 0.91 -0.60
CA GLU A 35 12.96 0.87 -1.28
C GLU A 35 13.05 2.04 -2.25
N ASN A 36 14.22 2.68 -2.25
CA ASN A 36 14.54 3.63 -3.30
C ASN A 36 15.27 2.85 -4.40
N PRO A 37 14.70 2.72 -5.61
CA PRO A 37 15.41 2.11 -6.73
C PRO A 37 16.66 2.91 -7.14
N HIS A 38 16.82 4.14 -6.64
CA HIS A 38 18.01 4.96 -6.83
C HIS A 38 18.71 5.32 -5.50
N PRO A 39 20.04 5.39 -5.44
CA PRO A 39 20.77 5.67 -4.20
C PRO A 39 20.63 7.11 -3.65
N ASN A 40 19.75 7.95 -4.21
CA ASN A 40 19.70 9.38 -3.93
C ASN A 40 18.44 9.81 -3.15
N LEU A 41 18.12 9.14 -2.03
CA LEU A 41 17.10 9.64 -1.10
C LEU A 41 17.48 11.04 -0.55
N LEU A 42 18.79 11.33 -0.45
CA LEU A 42 19.38 12.61 -0.06
C LEU A 42 19.06 13.79 -1.02
N LYS A 43 18.61 13.52 -2.25
CA LYS A 43 18.14 14.59 -3.16
C LYS A 43 16.73 15.05 -2.82
N LEU A 44 15.94 14.25 -2.09
CA LEU A 44 14.61 14.61 -1.63
C LEU A 44 14.69 15.83 -0.68
N GLU A 45 15.62 15.77 0.27
CA GLU A 45 15.87 16.81 1.28
C GLU A 45 16.26 18.17 0.66
N HIS A 46 17.04 18.16 -0.43
CA HIS A 46 17.48 19.38 -1.11
C HIS A 46 16.44 20.01 -2.05
N GLN A 47 15.35 19.32 -2.37
CA GLN A 47 14.32 19.81 -3.32
C GLN A 47 12.95 20.05 -2.69
N THR A 48 12.75 19.67 -1.42
CA THR A 48 11.49 19.94 -0.72
C THR A 48 11.48 21.35 -0.16
N LEU A 49 10.48 22.14 -0.55
CA LEU A 49 10.21 23.45 0.06
C LEU A 49 9.42 23.27 1.36
N PRO A 50 9.65 24.12 2.37
CA PRO A 50 8.90 24.06 3.63
C PRO A 50 7.42 24.37 3.41
N SER A 51 6.57 23.78 4.26
CA SER A 51 5.13 24.02 4.22
C SER A 51 4.76 25.46 4.60
N LYS A 52 3.93 26.15 3.81
CA LYS A 52 3.46 27.51 4.13
C LYS A 52 2.33 27.48 5.14
N GLU A 53 2.48 28.17 6.28
CA GLU A 53 1.55 28.10 7.43
C GLU A 53 0.12 28.56 7.10
N ASP A 54 -0.06 29.54 6.22
CA ASP A 54 -1.39 30.06 5.82
C ASP A 54 -2.08 29.24 4.72
N LYS A 55 -1.52 28.08 4.34
CA LYS A 55 -2.06 27.23 3.29
C LYS A 55 -2.40 25.85 3.80
N VAL A 56 -3.51 25.29 3.31
CA VAL A 56 -3.91 23.93 3.63
C VAL A 56 -2.95 22.94 2.98
N ASN A 57 -2.59 21.88 3.70
CA ASN A 57 -1.78 20.81 3.15
C ASN A 57 -2.65 19.87 2.32
N ILE A 58 -2.19 19.48 1.14
CA ILE A 58 -2.96 18.66 0.20
C ILE A 58 -2.24 17.34 -0.03
N LEU A 59 -2.92 16.22 0.19
CA LEU A 59 -2.51 14.91 -0.30
C LEU A 59 -3.17 14.66 -1.65
N LYS A 60 -2.36 14.58 -2.70
CA LYS A 60 -2.81 14.28 -4.05
C LYS A 60 -2.36 12.88 -4.44
N VAL A 61 -3.32 12.03 -4.78
CA VAL A 61 -3.04 10.66 -5.22
C VAL A 61 -3.58 10.50 -6.63
N THR A 62 -2.74 10.06 -7.54
CA THR A 62 -3.09 9.78 -8.94
C THR A 62 -2.56 8.41 -9.33
N SER A 63 -3.06 7.86 -10.44
CA SER A 63 -2.57 6.61 -11.00
C SER A 63 -2.28 6.75 -12.48
N LYS A 64 -1.16 6.20 -12.95
CA LYS A 64 -0.84 6.05 -14.37
C LYS A 64 -1.50 4.82 -15.01
N THR A 65 -2.11 3.97 -14.19
CA THR A 65 -2.67 2.69 -14.63
C THR A 65 -4.11 2.49 -14.15
N ASP A 66 -4.95 1.87 -14.99
CA ASP A 66 -6.36 1.65 -14.71
C ASP A 66 -6.59 0.70 -13.52
N ASN A 67 -5.74 -0.31 -13.36
CA ASN A 67 -5.87 -1.32 -12.31
C ASN A 67 -5.67 -0.77 -10.88
N LEU A 68 -5.16 0.45 -10.72
CA LEU A 68 -4.97 1.11 -9.43
C LEU A 68 -5.95 2.27 -9.19
N LYS A 69 -6.95 2.46 -10.05
CA LYS A 69 -7.94 3.55 -9.92
C LYS A 69 -8.80 3.51 -8.66
N ASN A 70 -8.92 2.34 -8.03
CA ASN A 70 -9.65 2.17 -6.77
C ASN A 70 -8.74 2.27 -5.54
N THR A 71 -7.46 2.61 -5.71
CA THR A 71 -6.50 2.65 -4.61
C THR A 71 -6.73 3.86 -3.73
N LYS A 72 -6.69 3.63 -2.42
CA LYS A 72 -6.73 4.64 -1.36
C LYS A 72 -5.41 4.63 -0.62
N ILE A 73 -4.90 5.82 -0.32
CA ILE A 73 -3.69 6.01 0.47
C ILE A 73 -4.05 6.75 1.75
N ILE A 74 -3.58 6.23 2.87
CA ILE A 74 -3.68 6.87 4.18
C ILE A 74 -2.25 7.18 4.66
N LEU A 75 -1.99 8.44 4.99
CA LEU A 75 -0.77 8.90 5.62
C LEU A 75 -1.01 9.12 7.10
N GLU A 76 -0.29 8.39 7.94
CA GLU A 76 -0.30 8.57 9.38
C GLU A 76 1.03 9.20 9.82
N VAL A 77 1.00 10.44 10.29
CA VAL A 77 2.19 11.23 10.67
C VAL A 77 1.91 12.00 11.95
N GLY A 78 2.77 11.84 12.97
CA GLY A 78 2.67 12.62 14.21
C GLY A 78 1.33 12.48 14.94
N GLY A 79 0.66 11.33 14.81
CA GLY A 79 -0.66 11.06 15.40
C GLY A 79 -1.84 11.56 14.55
N SER A 80 -1.60 12.30 13.48
CA SER A 80 -2.63 12.73 12.52
C SER A 80 -2.72 11.75 11.36
N LYS A 81 -3.93 11.65 10.77
CA LYS A 81 -4.18 10.84 9.58
C LYS A 81 -4.67 11.72 8.44
N CYS A 82 -4.16 11.50 7.24
CA CYS A 82 -4.67 12.12 6.01
C CYS A 82 -4.95 11.04 4.98
N GLU A 83 -6.10 11.10 4.34
CA GLU A 83 -6.57 10.09 3.42
C GLU A 83 -6.91 10.70 2.06
N ALA A 84 -6.48 10.04 0.99
CA ALA A 84 -6.87 10.40 -0.36
C ALA A 84 -7.08 9.14 -1.22
N SER A 85 -8.06 9.20 -2.12
CA SER A 85 -8.30 8.16 -3.12
C SER A 85 -7.88 8.63 -4.50
N VAL A 86 -7.42 7.70 -5.34
CA VAL A 86 -7.17 7.98 -6.77
C VAL A 86 -8.43 8.51 -7.46
N LYS A 87 -9.63 8.11 -6.99
CA LYS A 87 -10.91 8.58 -7.54
C LYS A 87 -11.18 10.06 -7.31
N ASP A 88 -10.64 10.63 -6.23
CA ASP A 88 -10.92 12.02 -5.86
C ASP A 88 -10.31 13.00 -6.88
N ASN A 89 -9.16 12.62 -7.47
CA ASN A 89 -8.43 13.26 -8.58
C ASN A 89 -8.03 14.75 -8.39
N LYS A 90 -8.58 15.44 -7.39
CA LYS A 90 -8.35 16.85 -7.06
C LYS A 90 -7.43 17.04 -5.84
N GLY A 91 -6.96 15.95 -5.24
CA GLY A 91 -6.28 15.96 -3.95
C GLY A 91 -7.24 16.24 -2.79
N LYS A 92 -6.81 15.87 -1.59
CA LYS A 92 -7.60 15.96 -0.36
C LYS A 92 -6.86 16.79 0.66
N GLU A 93 -7.60 17.66 1.33
CA GLU A 93 -7.07 18.45 2.43
C GLU A 93 -6.62 17.53 3.57
N CYS A 94 -5.43 17.79 4.10
CA CYS A 94 -4.83 17.05 5.19
C CYS A 94 -4.90 17.84 6.49
N GLU A 95 -5.42 17.19 7.52
CA GLU A 95 -5.45 17.72 8.89
C GLU A 95 -4.11 17.50 9.64
N ILE A 96 -3.01 17.30 8.92
CA ILE A 96 -1.69 17.14 9.53
C ILE A 96 -1.18 18.53 9.93
N PRO A 97 -0.88 18.79 11.21
CA PRO A 97 -0.46 20.11 11.66
C PRO A 97 0.81 20.58 10.96
N HIS A 98 0.86 21.84 10.56
CA HIS A 98 2.06 22.47 9.98
C HIS A 98 3.31 22.28 10.81
N LYS A 99 3.19 22.41 12.14
CA LYS A 99 4.27 22.16 13.09
C LYS A 99 4.85 20.74 13.03
N VAL A 100 4.13 19.77 12.48
CA VAL A 100 4.61 18.39 12.30
C VAL A 100 5.37 18.28 10.98
N ILE A 101 4.87 18.91 9.92
CA ILE A 101 5.45 18.86 8.58
C ILE A 101 6.71 19.76 8.48
N ASN A 102 6.72 20.91 9.14
CA ASN A 102 7.85 21.85 9.11
C ASN A 102 9.01 21.50 10.05
N LYS A 103 8.91 20.41 10.82
CA LYS A 103 9.99 19.95 11.72
C LYS A 103 11.15 19.24 11.01
N GLY A 104 11.11 19.15 9.68
CA GLY A 104 12.07 18.38 8.89
C GLY A 104 11.55 16.98 8.56
N PRO A 105 12.42 16.01 8.25
CA PRO A 105 12.04 14.66 7.84
C PRO A 105 11.03 14.02 8.80
N GLN A 106 9.98 13.41 8.27
CA GLN A 106 8.92 12.79 9.07
C GLN A 106 9.06 11.28 9.17
N SER A 107 8.56 10.74 10.26
CA SER A 107 8.39 9.30 10.47
C SER A 107 6.90 9.00 10.68
N GLY A 108 6.47 7.85 10.19
CA GLY A 108 5.05 7.51 10.18
C GLY A 108 4.76 6.23 9.42
N THR A 109 3.51 6.05 9.02
CA THR A 109 3.06 4.89 8.24
C THR A 109 2.24 5.34 7.05
N MET A 110 2.56 4.81 5.87
CA MET A 110 1.76 4.95 4.66
C MET A 110 0.99 3.65 4.43
N ILE A 111 -0.33 3.72 4.33
CA ILE A 111 -1.19 2.56 4.17
C ILE A 111 -1.78 2.59 2.77
N PHE A 112 -1.47 1.56 1.98
CA PHE A 112 -1.98 1.39 0.63
C PHE A 112 -3.12 0.38 0.63
N SER A 113 -4.33 0.84 0.31
CA SER A 113 -5.53 0.01 0.18
C SER A 113 -5.89 -0.12 -1.30
N TYR A 114 -5.50 -1.22 -1.94
CA TYR A 114 -5.67 -1.46 -3.40
C TYR A 114 -6.91 -2.31 -3.74
N ALA A 115 -7.50 -2.97 -2.75
CA ALA A 115 -8.80 -3.65 -2.86
C ALA A 115 -9.49 -3.66 -1.49
N GLU A 116 -10.80 -3.87 -1.48
CA GLU A 116 -11.59 -3.91 -0.24
C GLU A 116 -11.03 -4.97 0.73
N GLY A 117 -10.59 -4.52 1.91
CA GLY A 117 -9.97 -5.37 2.93
C GLY A 117 -8.51 -5.79 2.66
N LYS A 118 -7.88 -5.34 1.57
CA LYS A 118 -6.46 -5.60 1.28
C LYS A 118 -5.64 -4.34 1.43
N GLU A 119 -4.86 -4.31 2.51
CA GLU A 119 -4.01 -3.19 2.87
C GLU A 119 -2.56 -3.63 3.05
N VAL A 120 -1.63 -2.79 2.59
CA VAL A 120 -0.21 -2.90 2.87
C VAL A 120 0.20 -1.68 3.69
N LYS A 121 0.71 -1.92 4.91
CA LYS A 121 1.21 -0.89 5.81
C LYS A 121 2.71 -0.73 5.62
N VAL A 122 3.14 0.47 5.30
CA VAL A 122 4.52 0.77 4.97
C VAL A 122 5.04 1.80 5.97
N PRO A 123 5.72 1.38 7.04
CA PRO A 123 6.39 2.31 7.92
C PRO A 123 7.50 3.02 7.16
N PHE A 124 7.64 4.31 7.40
CA PHE A 124 8.73 5.13 6.86
C PHE A 124 9.37 5.94 7.97
N LYS A 125 10.64 6.26 7.77
CA LYS A 125 11.45 7.06 8.68
C LYS A 125 12.26 8.05 7.89
N ASP A 126 12.39 9.27 8.41
CA ASP A 126 13.21 10.34 7.85
C ASP A 126 12.86 10.65 6.38
N VAL A 127 11.56 10.77 6.07
CA VAL A 127 11.05 11.08 4.71
C VAL A 127 10.40 12.48 4.67
N HIS A 128 10.71 13.27 3.64
CA HIS A 128 10.01 14.52 3.35
C HIS A 128 8.76 14.25 2.51
N LEU A 129 7.60 14.22 3.16
CA LEU A 129 6.34 13.90 2.49
C LEU A 129 5.72 15.08 1.74
N PHE A 130 5.93 16.31 2.23
CA PHE A 130 5.32 17.50 1.65
C PHE A 130 6.37 18.36 0.98
N ASN A 131 6.04 18.85 -0.21
CA ASN A 131 6.77 19.91 -0.89
C ASN A 131 5.88 21.16 -0.95
N ALA A 132 6.29 22.22 -0.26
CA ALA A 132 5.62 23.51 -0.07
C ALA A 132 4.25 23.50 0.64
N ASN A 133 3.40 22.50 0.39
CA ASN A 133 2.10 22.22 1.02
C ASN A 133 1.50 20.92 0.44
N VAL A 134 2.06 20.38 -0.64
CA VAL A 134 1.49 19.28 -1.40
C VAL A 134 2.34 18.03 -1.20
N CYS A 135 1.68 16.93 -0.86
CA CYS A 135 2.22 15.59 -0.95
C CYS A 135 1.60 14.95 -2.21
N GLU A 136 2.39 14.83 -3.28
CA GLU A 136 1.94 14.21 -4.53
C GLU A 136 2.45 12.78 -4.61
N ILE A 137 1.51 11.83 -4.70
CA ILE A 137 1.77 10.42 -4.91
C ILE A 137 1.18 10.00 -6.26
N VAL A 138 2.02 9.48 -7.14
CA VAL A 138 1.61 8.93 -8.43
C VAL A 138 1.87 7.43 -8.44
N LEU A 139 0.82 6.63 -8.41
CA LEU A 139 0.92 5.18 -8.52
C LEU A 139 1.26 4.80 -9.97
N GLU A 140 2.36 4.10 -10.19
CA GLU A 140 2.81 3.76 -11.54
C GLU A 140 2.38 2.36 -11.94
N LYS A 141 2.79 1.36 -11.15
CA LYS A 141 2.59 -0.05 -11.48
C LYS A 141 2.56 -0.90 -10.23
N TYR A 142 1.70 -1.92 -10.23
CA TYR A 142 1.67 -2.94 -9.20
C TYR A 142 1.89 -4.33 -9.82
N ASP A 143 2.92 -5.03 -9.37
CA ASP A 143 3.17 -6.44 -9.71
C ASP A 143 2.43 -7.34 -8.71
N ILE A 144 1.34 -7.95 -9.16
CA ILE A 144 0.50 -8.81 -8.33
C ILE A 144 1.21 -10.09 -7.88
N ASN A 145 2.19 -10.58 -8.64
CA ASN A 145 2.89 -11.83 -8.34
C ASN A 145 3.97 -11.59 -7.29
N LYS A 146 4.65 -10.45 -7.38
CA LYS A 146 5.74 -10.07 -6.47
C LYS A 146 5.27 -9.22 -5.30
N HIS A 147 4.02 -8.76 -5.31
CA HIS A 147 3.48 -7.78 -4.36
C HIS A 147 4.31 -6.49 -4.27
N ILE A 148 4.80 -6.02 -5.43
CA ILE A 148 5.65 -4.83 -5.54
C ILE A 148 4.84 -3.68 -6.12
N LEU A 149 4.86 -2.52 -5.46
CA LEU A 149 4.24 -1.28 -5.94
C LEU A 149 5.31 -0.25 -6.29
N ASP A 150 5.38 0.15 -7.55
CA ASP A 150 6.16 1.28 -8.03
C ASP A 150 5.30 2.56 -7.98
N PHE A 151 5.83 3.63 -7.39
CA PHE A 151 5.15 4.91 -7.28
C PHE A 151 6.13 6.08 -7.25
N ILE A 152 5.64 7.29 -7.52
CA ILE A 152 6.40 8.53 -7.44
C ILE A 152 5.89 9.34 -6.26
N LEU A 153 6.78 9.76 -5.37
CA LEU A 153 6.50 10.71 -4.28
C LEU A 153 7.19 12.03 -4.59
N ASN A 154 6.43 13.11 -4.80
CA ASN A 154 6.95 14.46 -5.09
C ASN A 154 8.00 14.50 -6.22
N GLY A 155 7.83 13.67 -7.26
CA GLY A 155 8.77 13.56 -8.38
C GLY A 155 9.86 12.48 -8.21
N PHE A 156 9.91 11.77 -7.08
CA PHE A 156 10.92 10.74 -6.80
C PHE A 156 10.33 9.34 -6.89
N ALA A 157 10.91 8.50 -7.75
CA ALA A 157 10.52 7.11 -7.88
C ALA A 157 10.89 6.32 -6.61
N LEU A 158 9.91 5.62 -6.06
CA LEU A 158 10.00 4.76 -4.89
C LEU A 158 9.29 3.44 -5.18
N LYS A 159 9.64 2.43 -4.40
CA LYS A 159 9.07 1.10 -4.49
C LYS A 159 8.64 0.61 -3.11
N VAL A 160 7.45 0.03 -3.02
CA VAL A 160 7.04 -0.80 -1.88
C VAL A 160 7.32 -2.25 -2.23
N VAL A 161 8.07 -2.93 -1.38
CA VAL A 161 8.28 -4.39 -1.45
C VAL A 161 7.75 -5.06 -0.18
N PRO A 162 7.35 -6.33 -0.22
CA PRO A 162 7.00 -7.07 1.01
C PRO A 162 8.16 -7.07 2.02
N ASP A 163 7.88 -6.82 3.29
CA ASP A 163 8.87 -6.97 4.36
C ASP A 163 8.83 -8.41 4.89
N GLU A 164 9.52 -9.34 4.23
CA GLU A 164 9.52 -10.78 4.55
C GLU A 164 9.88 -11.12 6.01
N LYS A 165 10.51 -10.19 6.73
CA LYS A 165 10.85 -10.37 8.16
C LYS A 165 9.69 -10.02 9.09
N LYS A 166 8.65 -9.36 8.58
CA LYS A 166 7.46 -8.89 9.31
C LYS A 166 6.15 -9.41 8.70
N CYS A 167 6.27 -10.24 7.68
CA CYS A 167 5.29 -11.27 7.36
C CYS A 167 5.55 -12.47 8.31
#